data_AF-A0A7J3LMA1-F1
#
_entry.id   AF-A0A7J3LMA1-F1
#
_cell.length_a   1.000
_cell.length_b   1.000
_cell.length_c   1.000
_cell.angle_alpha   90.00
_cell.angle_beta   90.00
_cell.angle_gamma   90.00
#
_symmetry.space_group_name_H-M   'P 1'
#
loop_
_entity.id
_entity.type
_entity.pdbx_description
1 polymer ?
#
loop_
_entity_poly.entity_id
_entity_poly.type
_entity_poly.pdbx_seq_one_letter_code
_entity_poly.pdbx_strand_id
1 'polypeptide(L)'
;MNIAEHAYLGLFSDNLEFYKFSLRYSEKFSAYGASVRYNKTQGWMVFSLSRQWQDVDEDIQIGLIQSLILKALKQKKMTTNIELYNIFLQKVHVGVPKTEQDPDLLSSFNRVNLLYFDGHILTPNLVWGKGSMRKLGSYNYGNDTITISSVLKGDKELTDYVMYHEMLHKKLKFKAGSRRSTHHTKQFRELEKAYLGADIMEARLKRFLAAKRLRKSFF
;
A
#
# COMPACT_ATOMS: atom_id res chain seq x y z
N MET A 1 2.21 27.40 -16.66
CA MET A 1 3.11 26.29 -16.35
C MET A 1 2.32 25.30 -15.51
N ASN A 2 2.33 24.02 -15.87
CA ASN A 2 1.51 23.01 -15.18
C ASN A 2 2.23 22.44 -13.95
N ILE A 3 1.49 21.78 -13.05
CA ILE A 3 2.02 21.21 -11.79
C ILE A 3 3.22 20.27 -12.05
N ALA A 4 3.21 19.53 -13.16
CA ALA A 4 4.30 18.62 -13.50
C ALA A 4 5.58 19.34 -13.96
N GLU A 5 5.44 20.46 -14.66
CA GLU A 5 6.55 21.35 -15.01
C GLU A 5 7.12 22.02 -13.75
N HIS A 6 6.26 22.51 -12.84
CA HIS A 6 6.68 23.03 -11.52
C HIS A 6 7.48 21.97 -10.73
N ALA A 7 6.95 20.74 -10.69
CA ALA A 7 7.63 19.62 -10.06
C ALA A 7 9.01 19.34 -10.67
N TYR A 8 9.12 19.33 -12.01
CA TYR A 8 10.39 19.11 -12.68
C TYR A 8 11.40 20.22 -12.37
N LEU A 9 11.00 21.48 -12.47
CA LEU A 9 11.87 22.64 -12.21
C LEU A 9 12.37 22.68 -10.76
N GLY A 10 11.53 22.26 -9.80
CA GLY A 10 11.94 22.09 -8.41
C GLY A 10 12.98 20.98 -8.18
N LEU A 11 13.23 20.10 -9.15
CA LEU A 11 14.26 19.07 -9.10
C LEU A 11 15.48 19.37 -9.97
N PHE A 12 15.26 19.99 -11.13
CA PHE A 12 16.25 20.24 -12.17
C PHE A 12 16.04 21.63 -12.74
N SER A 13 17.07 22.46 -12.72
CA SER A 13 17.01 23.83 -13.26
C SER A 13 17.00 23.88 -14.79
N ASP A 14 17.37 22.78 -15.46
CA ASP A 14 17.68 22.75 -16.90
C ASP A 14 16.91 21.64 -17.61
N ASN A 15 16.93 21.63 -18.95
CA ASN A 15 16.40 20.56 -19.82
C ASN A 15 14.87 20.39 -19.84
N LEU A 16 14.10 21.38 -19.37
CA LEU A 16 12.64 21.33 -19.43
C LEU A 16 12.12 21.13 -20.87
N GLU A 17 12.77 21.77 -21.84
CA GLU A 17 12.43 21.70 -23.27
C GLU A 17 12.51 20.29 -23.88
N PHE A 18 13.29 19.39 -23.29
CA PHE A 18 13.43 18.01 -23.74
C PHE A 18 12.34 17.09 -23.19
N TYR A 19 11.51 17.57 -22.27
CA TYR A 19 10.47 16.78 -21.64
C TYR A 19 9.08 17.38 -21.81
N LYS A 20 8.16 16.57 -22.34
CA LYS A 20 6.72 16.87 -22.36
C LYS A 20 6.03 16.16 -21.21
N PHE A 21 5.34 16.92 -20.37
CA PHE A 21 4.63 16.38 -19.22
C PHE A 21 3.12 16.37 -19.46
N SER A 22 2.45 15.32 -18.99
CA SER A 22 1.00 15.23 -18.98
C SER A 22 0.53 14.68 -17.64
N LEU A 23 -0.44 15.35 -17.03
CA LEU A 23 -1.06 14.96 -15.78
C LEU A 23 -2.53 14.62 -16.02
N ARG A 24 -2.99 13.49 -15.50
CA ARG A 24 -4.39 13.09 -15.55
C ARG A 24 -4.85 12.45 -14.25
N TYR A 25 -6.13 12.65 -13.93
CA TYR A 25 -6.80 12.04 -12.79
C TYR A 25 -7.73 10.91 -13.25
N SER A 26 -7.73 9.79 -12.53
CA SER A 26 -8.42 8.57 -12.91
C SER A 26 -9.14 7.94 -11.72
N GLU A 27 -10.36 7.47 -11.94
CA GLU A 27 -11.15 6.70 -10.96
C GLU A 27 -10.64 5.27 -10.79
N LYS A 28 -9.79 4.79 -11.70
CA LYS A 28 -9.30 3.40 -11.69
C LYS A 28 -8.25 3.12 -10.62
N PHE A 29 -7.72 4.15 -9.98
CA PHE A 29 -6.76 3.99 -8.87
C PHE A 29 -7.48 3.92 -7.54
N SER A 30 -6.95 3.11 -6.62
CA SER A 30 -7.32 3.24 -5.21
C SER A 30 -7.02 4.65 -4.70
N ALA A 31 -7.64 5.02 -3.58
CA ALA A 31 -7.39 6.26 -2.85
C ALA A 31 -5.90 6.61 -2.80
N TYR A 32 -5.57 7.85 -3.18
CA TYR A 32 -4.21 8.40 -3.25
C TYR A 32 -3.18 7.55 -4.02
N GLY A 33 -3.62 6.65 -4.90
CA GLY A 33 -2.76 5.90 -5.81
C GLY A 33 -2.24 6.79 -6.94
N ALA A 34 -1.03 6.51 -7.42
CA ALA A 34 -0.44 7.22 -8.56
C ALA A 34 0.59 6.36 -9.30
N SER A 35 0.78 6.67 -10.58
CA SER A 35 1.82 6.06 -11.41
C SER A 35 2.38 7.04 -12.44
N VAL A 36 3.56 6.70 -12.97
CA VAL A 36 4.18 7.41 -14.09
C VAL A 36 4.53 6.42 -15.19
N ARG A 37 4.24 6.81 -16.44
CA ARG A 37 4.80 6.18 -17.64
C ARG A 37 5.73 7.18 -18.29
N TYR A 38 6.91 6.74 -18.71
CA TYR A 38 7.88 7.61 -19.36
C TYR A 38 8.50 6.93 -20.57
N ASN A 39 8.85 7.72 -21.58
CA ASN A 39 9.67 7.29 -22.71
C ASN A 39 10.89 8.20 -22.79
N LYS A 40 12.08 7.60 -22.58
CA LYS A 40 13.34 8.35 -22.60
C LYS A 40 13.68 8.88 -23.99
N THR A 41 13.42 8.11 -25.04
CA THR A 41 13.76 8.47 -26.43
C THR A 41 12.89 9.60 -26.95
N GLN A 42 11.61 9.58 -26.61
CA GLN A 42 10.64 10.59 -27.08
C GLN A 42 10.45 11.76 -26.09
N GLY A 43 11.16 11.74 -24.95
CA GLY A 43 11.13 12.84 -23.99
C GLY A 43 9.74 13.15 -23.45
N TRP A 44 8.93 12.15 -23.08
CA TRP A 44 7.63 12.42 -22.46
C TRP A 44 7.40 11.61 -21.19
N MET A 45 6.64 12.21 -20.27
CA MET A 45 6.19 11.60 -19.02
C MET A 45 4.71 11.85 -18.82
N VAL A 46 3.96 10.77 -18.55
CA VAL A 46 2.52 10.80 -18.27
C VAL A 46 2.30 10.34 -16.85
N PHE A 47 1.85 11.25 -15.99
CA PHE A 47 1.46 10.99 -14.61
C PHE A 47 -0.03 10.69 -14.54
N SER A 48 -0.38 9.57 -13.90
CA SER A 48 -1.78 9.16 -13.70
C SER A 48 -2.03 9.05 -12.21
N LEU A 49 -2.89 9.92 -11.68
CA LEU A 49 -3.20 10.04 -10.25
C LEU A 49 -4.64 9.61 -10.00
N SER A 50 -4.93 9.13 -8.78
CA SER A 50 -6.30 8.96 -8.28
C SER A 50 -7.03 10.31 -8.23
N ARG A 51 -8.36 10.33 -8.42
CA ARG A 51 -9.15 11.57 -8.34
C ARG A 51 -9.06 12.28 -7.00
N GLN A 52 -8.85 11.54 -5.90
CA GLN A 52 -8.71 12.13 -4.57
C GLN A 52 -7.49 13.05 -4.44
N TRP A 53 -6.52 12.99 -5.35
CA TRP A 53 -5.43 13.96 -5.38
C TRP A 53 -5.88 15.37 -5.76
N GLN A 54 -7.06 15.54 -6.38
CA GLN A 54 -7.58 16.87 -6.74
C GLN A 54 -7.89 17.73 -5.52
N ASP A 55 -8.28 17.10 -4.40
CA ASP A 55 -8.64 17.78 -3.16
C ASP A 55 -7.42 18.01 -2.25
N VAL A 56 -6.23 17.60 -2.70
CA VAL A 56 -4.97 17.71 -1.94
C VAL A 56 -4.21 18.95 -2.38
N ASP A 57 -3.59 19.62 -1.43
CA ASP A 57 -2.76 20.80 -1.65
C ASP A 57 -1.73 20.61 -2.78
N GLU A 58 -1.52 21.65 -3.59
CA GLU A 58 -0.67 21.60 -4.78
C GLU A 58 0.79 21.27 -4.41
N ASP A 59 1.32 21.77 -3.29
CA ASP A 59 2.70 21.50 -2.90
C ASP A 59 2.94 20.02 -2.58
N ILE A 60 1.91 19.35 -2.07
CA ILE A 60 1.91 17.91 -1.81
C ILE A 60 1.83 17.15 -3.14
N GLN A 61 1.00 17.61 -4.09
CA GLN A 61 0.92 17.02 -5.44
C GLN A 61 2.25 17.18 -6.20
N ILE A 62 2.90 18.33 -6.08
CA ILE A 62 4.25 18.58 -6.61
C ILE A 62 5.22 17.56 -6.04
N GLY A 63 5.22 17.35 -4.73
CA GLY A 63 6.06 16.36 -4.05
C GLY A 63 5.86 14.93 -4.56
N LEU A 64 4.61 14.53 -4.78
CA LEU A 64 4.28 13.24 -5.40
C LEU A 64 4.90 13.14 -6.79
N ILE A 65 4.66 14.13 -7.67
CA ILE A 65 5.14 14.10 -9.05
C ILE A 65 6.67 14.08 -9.08
N GLN A 66 7.32 14.86 -8.22
CA GLN A 66 8.78 14.84 -8.04
C GLN A 66 9.29 13.44 -7.67
N SER A 67 8.61 12.75 -6.74
CA SER A 67 8.96 11.38 -6.35
C SER A 67 8.85 10.40 -7.54
N LEU A 68 7.85 10.59 -8.41
CA LEU A 68 7.64 9.77 -9.60
C LEU A 68 8.69 10.06 -10.69
N ILE A 69 9.05 11.33 -10.91
CA ILE A 69 10.13 11.73 -11.83
C ILE A 69 11.45 11.08 -11.41
N LEU A 70 11.81 11.22 -10.13
CA LEU A 70 13.04 10.63 -9.59
C LEU A 70 13.05 9.11 -9.74
N LYS A 71 11.90 8.45 -9.52
CA LYS A 71 11.74 7.01 -9.75
C LYS A 71 11.95 6.64 -11.22
N ALA A 72 11.36 7.37 -12.15
CA ALA A 72 11.49 7.15 -13.59
C ALA A 72 12.93 7.32 -14.08
N LEU A 73 13.61 8.37 -13.59
CA LEU A 73 14.99 8.70 -13.94
C LEU A 73 16.04 7.94 -13.11
N LYS A 74 15.60 7.09 -12.17
CA LYS A 74 16.45 6.33 -11.23
C LYS A 74 17.41 7.21 -10.42
N GLN A 75 16.98 8.42 -10.08
CA GLN A 75 17.76 9.37 -9.28
C GLN A 75 17.24 9.44 -7.83
N LYS A 76 18.06 10.02 -6.95
CA LYS A 76 17.71 10.25 -5.55
C LYS A 76 17.97 11.69 -5.17
N LYS A 77 16.90 12.47 -4.97
CA LYS A 77 16.92 13.82 -4.41
C LYS A 77 15.86 13.93 -3.32
N MET A 78 16.01 14.90 -2.43
CA MET A 78 14.99 15.26 -1.45
C MET A 78 14.69 16.75 -1.63
N THR A 79 13.43 17.12 -1.51
CA THR A 79 12.93 18.50 -1.59
C THR A 79 11.89 18.69 -0.49
N THR A 80 11.60 19.93 -0.13
CA THR A 80 10.55 20.26 0.84
C THR A 80 9.19 19.72 0.37
N ASN A 81 8.85 19.84 -0.91
CA ASN A 81 7.61 19.26 -1.45
C ASN A 81 7.56 17.73 -1.30
N ILE A 82 8.65 17.01 -1.57
CA ILE A 82 8.72 15.55 -1.35
C ILE A 82 8.51 15.23 0.13
N GLU A 83 9.06 16.03 1.03
CA GLU A 83 8.88 15.87 2.48
C GLU A 83 7.41 16.08 2.88
N LEU A 84 6.77 17.16 2.40
CA LEU A 84 5.34 17.42 2.60
C LEU A 84 4.48 16.27 2.07
N TYR A 85 4.79 15.75 0.89
CA TYR A 85 4.15 14.55 0.34
C TYR A 85 4.31 13.32 1.24
N ASN A 86 5.50 13.08 1.79
CA ASN A 86 5.73 11.97 2.70
C ASN A 86 4.95 12.13 4.00
N ILE A 87 4.91 13.34 4.58
CA ILE A 87 4.13 13.66 5.78
C ILE A 87 2.63 13.49 5.50
N PHE A 88 2.17 13.97 4.35
CA PHE A 88 0.78 13.80 3.91
C PHE A 88 0.42 12.32 3.84
N LEU A 89 1.22 11.51 3.14
CA LEU A 89 1.01 10.07 3.09
C LEU A 89 0.93 9.50 4.50
N GLN A 90 1.88 9.84 5.38
CA GLN A 90 1.89 9.41 6.78
C GLN A 90 0.60 9.73 7.53
N LYS A 91 -0.12 10.80 7.19
CA LYS A 91 -1.35 11.20 7.88
C LYS A 91 -2.62 10.80 7.13
N VAL A 92 -2.53 10.45 5.84
CA VAL A 92 -3.70 10.24 4.98
C VAL A 92 -4.63 9.15 5.51
N HIS A 93 -4.07 8.11 6.13
CA HIS A 93 -4.83 7.00 6.71
C HIS A 93 -5.67 7.39 7.94
N VAL A 94 -5.34 8.51 8.61
CA VAL A 94 -6.04 8.99 9.83
C VAL A 94 -7.40 9.57 9.46
N GLY A 95 -7.52 10.21 8.30
CA GLY A 95 -8.75 10.83 7.82
C GLY A 95 -9.64 9.94 6.95
N VAL A 96 -9.22 8.69 6.64
CA VAL A 96 -10.02 7.79 5.81
C VAL A 96 -11.25 7.32 6.59
N PRO A 97 -12.49 7.54 6.08
CA PRO A 97 -13.70 7.02 6.68
C PRO A 97 -13.60 5.51 6.90
N LYS A 98 -13.92 5.05 8.11
CA LYS A 98 -13.95 3.63 8.47
C LYS A 98 -15.35 3.06 8.25
N THR A 99 -15.81 3.09 7.02
CA THR A 99 -17.17 2.71 6.64
C THR A 99 -17.33 1.22 6.37
N GLU A 100 -16.24 0.50 6.14
CA GLU A 100 -16.26 -0.92 5.81
C GLU A 100 -15.60 -1.72 6.93
N GLN A 101 -16.41 -2.40 7.75
CA GLN A 101 -15.96 -3.23 8.86
C GLN A 101 -16.74 -4.54 8.88
N ASP A 102 -16.24 -5.55 8.17
CA ASP A 102 -16.83 -6.89 8.27
C ASP A 102 -16.68 -7.43 9.71
N PRO A 103 -17.76 -7.91 10.36
CA PRO A 103 -17.72 -8.30 11.78
C PRO A 103 -16.74 -9.44 12.10
N ASP A 104 -16.57 -10.40 11.18
CA ASP A 104 -15.65 -11.53 11.38
C ASP A 104 -14.19 -11.06 11.33
N LEU A 105 -13.89 -10.18 10.36
CA LEU A 105 -12.57 -9.58 10.24
C LEU A 105 -12.29 -8.60 11.38
N LEU A 106 -13.28 -7.85 11.85
CA LEU A 106 -13.14 -6.97 13.01
C LEU A 106 -12.81 -7.78 14.27
N SER A 107 -13.50 -8.90 14.46
CA SER A 107 -13.21 -9.82 15.56
C SER A 107 -11.79 -10.39 15.47
N SER A 108 -11.33 -10.75 14.27
CA SER A 108 -9.96 -11.19 14.01
C SER A 108 -8.93 -10.09 14.31
N PHE A 109 -9.15 -8.89 13.77
CA PHE A 109 -8.30 -7.72 13.99
C PHE A 109 -8.15 -7.42 15.48
N ASN A 110 -9.26 -7.39 16.24
CA ASN A 110 -9.21 -7.08 17.67
C ASN A 110 -8.39 -8.11 18.47
N ARG A 111 -8.55 -9.41 18.18
CA ARG A 111 -7.73 -10.47 18.82
C ARG A 111 -6.25 -10.27 18.53
N VAL A 112 -5.91 -10.07 17.26
CA VAL A 112 -4.51 -9.93 16.83
C VAL A 112 -3.89 -8.63 17.35
N ASN A 113 -4.64 -7.52 17.33
CA ASN A 113 -4.21 -6.23 17.84
C ASN A 113 -3.90 -6.29 19.33
N LEU A 114 -4.75 -6.94 20.11
CA LEU A 114 -4.52 -7.12 21.54
C LEU A 114 -3.30 -8.00 21.82
N LEU A 115 -3.19 -9.15 21.14
CA LEU A 115 -2.16 -10.15 21.44
C LEU A 115 -0.75 -9.76 20.99
N TYR A 116 -0.60 -9.06 19.87
CA TYR A 116 0.71 -8.82 19.25
C TYR A 116 1.08 -7.35 19.10
N PHE A 117 0.15 -6.44 19.38
CA PHE A 117 0.34 -5.01 19.18
C PHE A 117 -0.15 -4.16 20.37
N ASP A 118 -0.50 -4.80 21.48
CA ASP A 118 -0.97 -4.15 22.72
C ASP A 118 -2.15 -3.17 22.49
N GLY A 119 -2.95 -3.41 21.44
CA GLY A 119 -4.06 -2.54 21.05
C GLY A 119 -3.66 -1.23 20.36
N HIS A 120 -2.37 -1.03 20.04
CA HIS A 120 -1.88 0.26 19.51
C HIS A 120 -2.12 0.45 18.00
N ILE A 121 -2.59 -0.55 17.26
CA ILE A 121 -2.91 -0.37 15.84
C ILE A 121 -4.32 0.20 15.71
N LEU A 122 -4.44 1.37 15.08
CA LEU A 122 -5.73 1.95 14.72
C LEU A 122 -6.46 1.05 13.72
N THR A 123 -7.75 0.82 13.94
CA THR A 123 -8.58 -0.07 13.12
C THR A 123 -8.68 0.44 11.66
N PRO A 124 -8.21 -0.32 10.66
CA PRO A 124 -8.42 -0.01 9.25
C PRO A 124 -9.85 -0.39 8.80
N ASN A 125 -10.19 -0.08 7.55
CA ASN A 125 -11.30 -0.75 6.87
C ASN A 125 -10.97 -2.26 6.72
N LEU A 126 -11.95 -3.13 6.93
CA LEU A 126 -11.79 -4.58 6.97
C LEU A 126 -12.78 -5.22 6.01
N VAL A 127 -12.27 -5.83 4.95
CA VAL A 127 -13.10 -6.40 3.89
C VAL A 127 -12.65 -7.77 3.41
N TRP A 128 -13.64 -8.58 3.04
CA TRP A 128 -13.37 -9.81 2.30
C TRP A 128 -13.14 -9.50 0.81
N GLY A 129 -11.99 -9.93 0.30
CA GLY A 129 -11.67 -9.90 -1.12
C GLY A 129 -12.22 -11.11 -1.87
N LYS A 130 -11.87 -11.19 -3.15
CA LYS A 130 -12.13 -12.38 -3.98
C LYS A 130 -11.45 -13.61 -3.38
N GLY A 131 -11.99 -14.80 -3.66
CA GLY A 131 -11.45 -16.09 -3.22
C GLY A 131 -10.13 -16.48 -3.91
N SER A 132 -9.12 -15.61 -3.83
CA SER A 132 -7.78 -15.82 -4.37
C SER A 132 -6.98 -16.75 -3.46
N MET A 133 -6.37 -17.77 -4.04
CA MET A 133 -5.42 -18.66 -3.36
C MET A 133 -3.96 -18.24 -3.55
N ARG A 134 -3.71 -17.18 -4.34
CA ARG A 134 -2.36 -16.64 -4.60
C ARG A 134 -2.03 -15.45 -3.70
N LYS A 135 -3.04 -14.65 -3.36
CA LYS A 135 -2.92 -13.47 -2.51
C LYS A 135 -3.99 -13.57 -1.43
N LEU A 136 -3.58 -13.95 -0.22
CA LEU A 136 -4.49 -14.25 0.89
C LEU A 136 -4.84 -13.04 1.74
N GLY A 137 -3.96 -12.05 1.76
CA GLY A 137 -4.17 -10.77 2.41
C GLY A 137 -3.56 -9.65 1.57
N SER A 138 -4.05 -8.43 1.81
CA SER A 138 -3.31 -7.23 1.46
C SER A 138 -3.76 -6.02 2.24
N TYR A 139 -2.80 -5.28 2.76
CA TYR A 139 -3.00 -3.94 3.27
C TYR A 139 -2.81 -2.89 2.17
N ASN A 140 -3.86 -2.11 1.90
CA ASN A 140 -3.81 -0.91 1.10
C ASN A 140 -3.78 0.31 2.01
N TYR A 141 -2.69 1.04 1.92
CA TYR A 141 -2.46 2.23 2.72
C TYR A 141 -3.31 3.43 2.31
N GLY A 142 -3.57 3.58 1.01
CA GLY A 142 -4.21 4.79 0.49
C GLY A 142 -5.64 4.97 1.01
N ASN A 143 -6.35 3.87 1.25
CA ASN A 143 -7.68 3.85 1.86
C ASN A 143 -7.68 3.18 3.25
N ASP A 144 -6.50 2.93 3.82
CA ASP A 144 -6.33 2.23 5.09
C ASP A 144 -7.22 0.99 5.20
N THR A 145 -7.12 0.07 4.23
CA THR A 145 -7.96 -1.13 4.12
C THR A 145 -7.11 -2.40 4.18
N ILE A 146 -7.47 -3.32 5.07
CA ILE A 146 -7.00 -4.71 5.01
C ILE A 146 -8.05 -5.53 4.27
N THR A 147 -7.63 -6.14 3.16
CA THR A 147 -8.43 -7.10 2.41
C THR A 147 -7.93 -8.51 2.68
N ILE A 148 -8.81 -9.39 3.15
CA ILE A 148 -8.50 -10.81 3.35
C ILE A 148 -9.26 -11.64 2.31
N SER A 149 -8.60 -12.65 1.72
CA SER A 149 -9.23 -13.52 0.73
C SER A 149 -10.38 -14.30 1.36
N SER A 150 -11.54 -14.30 0.68
CA SER A 150 -12.72 -15.05 1.13
C SER A 150 -12.54 -16.57 1.18
N VAL A 151 -11.44 -17.09 0.62
CA VAL A 151 -11.04 -18.51 0.77
C VAL A 151 -10.82 -18.90 2.23
N LEU A 152 -10.48 -17.95 3.10
CA LEU A 152 -10.24 -18.17 4.52
C LEU A 152 -11.53 -18.07 5.37
N LYS A 153 -12.67 -17.70 4.78
CA LYS A 153 -13.95 -17.66 5.51
C LYS A 153 -14.23 -19.00 6.19
N GLY A 154 -14.56 -18.92 7.48
CA GLY A 154 -14.82 -20.08 8.33
C GLY A 154 -13.59 -20.66 9.03
N ASP A 155 -12.36 -20.26 8.69
CA ASP A 155 -11.15 -20.67 9.39
C ASP A 155 -10.56 -19.49 10.19
N LYS A 156 -10.97 -19.37 11.46
CA LYS A 156 -10.63 -18.23 12.32
C LYS A 156 -9.11 -18.12 12.56
N GLU A 157 -8.44 -19.23 12.82
CA GLU A 157 -7.01 -19.25 13.12
C GLU A 157 -6.16 -18.87 11.89
N LEU A 158 -6.48 -19.38 10.70
CA LEU A 158 -5.79 -18.97 9.48
C LEU A 158 -6.10 -17.50 9.13
N THR A 159 -7.31 -17.05 9.42
CA THR A 159 -7.69 -15.63 9.27
C THR A 159 -6.85 -14.75 10.19
N ASP A 160 -6.70 -15.11 11.47
CA ASP A 160 -5.89 -14.37 12.45
C ASP A 160 -4.41 -14.33 12.05
N TYR A 161 -3.88 -15.44 11.55
CA TYR A 161 -2.50 -15.50 11.05
C TYR A 161 -2.26 -14.57 9.85
N VAL A 162 -3.15 -14.56 8.86
CA VAL A 162 -3.03 -13.66 7.71
C VAL A 162 -3.31 -12.21 8.11
N MET A 163 -4.26 -11.96 9.02
CA MET A 163 -4.52 -10.64 9.59
C MET A 163 -3.28 -10.06 10.26
N TYR A 164 -2.56 -10.86 11.05
CA TYR A 164 -1.30 -10.45 11.67
C TYR A 164 -0.27 -9.98 10.65
N HIS A 165 -0.09 -10.73 9.56
CA HIS A 165 0.80 -10.35 8.47
C HIS A 165 0.42 -8.99 7.84
N GLU A 166 -0.88 -8.75 7.60
CA GLU A 166 -1.34 -7.46 7.05
C GLU A 166 -1.21 -6.30 8.06
N MET A 167 -1.41 -6.56 9.34
CA MET A 167 -1.17 -5.58 10.40
C MET A 167 0.31 -5.23 10.56
N LEU A 168 1.23 -6.16 10.31
CA LEU A 168 2.67 -5.87 10.24
C LEU A 168 2.99 -4.90 9.11
N HIS A 169 2.36 -5.06 7.93
CA HIS A 169 2.49 -4.09 6.84
C HIS A 169 2.02 -2.70 7.27
N LYS A 170 0.90 -2.62 8.01
CA LYS A 170 0.43 -1.34 8.57
C LYS A 170 1.42 -0.74 9.57
N LYS A 171 1.90 -1.52 10.55
CA LYS A 171 2.83 -1.05 11.59
C LYS A 171 4.15 -0.56 11.02
N LEU A 172 4.74 -1.33 10.11
CA LEU A 172 6.12 -1.08 9.64
C LEU A 172 6.21 -0.04 8.54
N LYS A 173 5.11 0.25 7.83
CA LYS A 173 5.09 1.29 6.80
C LYS A 173 5.45 2.69 7.34
N PHE A 174 5.27 2.95 8.64
CA PHE A 174 5.60 4.23 9.27
C PHE A 174 7.01 4.32 9.86
N LYS A 175 7.68 3.20 10.14
CA LYS A 175 8.99 3.22 10.84
C LYS A 175 10.20 3.37 9.91
N ALA A 176 10.04 3.21 8.60
CA ALA A 176 11.17 3.27 7.68
C ALA A 176 11.18 4.60 6.92
N GLY A 177 12.10 5.51 7.26
CA GLY A 177 12.53 6.63 6.42
C GLY A 177 13.20 6.19 5.09
N SER A 178 12.89 5.00 4.60
CA SER A 178 13.40 4.42 3.37
C SER A 178 12.43 4.67 2.23
N ARG A 179 12.90 5.41 1.23
CA ARG A 179 12.27 5.73 -0.05
C ARG A 179 11.90 4.50 -0.92
N ARG A 180 11.99 3.28 -0.38
CA ARG A 180 11.62 2.02 -1.03
C ARG A 180 10.54 1.30 -0.22
N SER A 181 9.46 0.96 -0.91
CA SER A 181 8.43 0.01 -0.48
C SER A 181 8.99 -1.42 -0.41
N THR A 182 9.96 -1.66 0.47
CA THR A 182 10.39 -3.04 0.79
C THR A 182 9.35 -3.65 1.71
N HIS A 183 8.47 -4.46 1.15
CA HIS A 183 7.36 -5.09 1.87
C HIS A 183 7.83 -6.07 2.95
N HIS A 184 8.99 -6.73 2.78
CA HIS A 184 9.52 -7.68 3.76
C HIS A 184 10.98 -7.37 4.11
N THR A 185 11.19 -6.31 4.91
CA THR A 185 12.51 -5.98 5.49
C THR A 185 12.97 -7.06 6.49
N LYS A 186 14.23 -6.98 6.94
CA LYS A 186 14.72 -7.88 8.02
C LYS A 186 13.82 -7.82 9.26
N GLN A 187 13.46 -6.60 9.68
CA GLN A 187 12.54 -6.35 10.78
C GLN A 187 11.17 -6.99 10.55
N PHE A 188 10.64 -6.93 9.32
CA PHE A 188 9.38 -7.59 8.99
C PHE A 188 9.47 -9.09 9.24
N ARG A 189 10.52 -9.75 8.74
CA ARG A 189 10.70 -11.20 8.88
C ARG A 189 10.90 -11.63 10.33
N GLU A 190 11.56 -10.82 11.14
CA GLU A 190 11.73 -11.07 12.58
C GLU A 190 10.39 -11.02 13.31
N LEU A 191 9.57 -10.00 13.03
CA LEU A 191 8.23 -9.88 13.61
C LEU A 191 7.27 -10.96 13.09
N GLU A 192 7.38 -11.34 11.82
CA GLU A 192 6.56 -12.42 11.25
C GLU A 192 6.78 -13.74 12.00
N LYS A 193 8.04 -14.05 12.36
CA LYS A 193 8.40 -15.22 13.18
C LYS A 193 7.94 -15.14 14.64
N ALA A 194 7.64 -13.95 15.14
CA ALA A 194 7.16 -13.76 16.52
C ALA A 194 5.69 -14.19 16.69
N TYR A 195 4.98 -14.51 15.61
CA TYR A 195 3.65 -15.10 15.71
C TYR A 195 3.73 -16.47 16.41
N LEU A 196 2.84 -16.71 17.38
CA LEU A 196 2.83 -17.95 18.14
C LEU A 196 2.55 -19.15 17.22
N GLY A 197 3.53 -20.06 17.11
CA GLY A 197 3.41 -21.22 16.23
C GLY A 197 3.43 -20.85 14.74
N ALA A 198 4.15 -19.80 14.34
CA ALA A 198 4.27 -19.35 12.95
C ALA A 198 4.52 -20.51 11.96
N ASP A 199 5.47 -21.40 12.27
CA ASP A 199 5.80 -22.55 11.41
C ASP A 199 4.62 -23.52 11.25
N ILE A 200 3.86 -23.75 12.33
CA ILE A 200 2.67 -24.61 12.33
C ILE A 200 1.57 -23.99 11.48
N MET A 201 1.34 -22.68 11.63
CA MET A 201 0.35 -21.95 10.85
C MET A 201 0.72 -21.89 9.38
N GLU A 202 1.99 -21.67 9.03
CA GLU A 202 2.45 -21.66 7.65
C GLU A 202 2.25 -23.04 7.00
N ALA A 203 2.62 -24.11 7.71
CA ALA A 203 2.42 -25.48 7.23
C ALA A 203 0.92 -25.83 7.07
N ARG A 204 0.07 -25.37 8.00
CA ARG A 204 -1.38 -25.55 7.91
C ARG A 204 -1.98 -24.75 6.75
N LEU A 205 -1.54 -23.52 6.54
CA LEU A 205 -1.99 -22.67 5.44
C LEU A 205 -1.67 -23.31 4.09
N LYS A 206 -0.45 -23.84 3.92
CA LYS A 206 -0.06 -24.59 2.71
C LYS A 206 -0.97 -25.79 2.45
N ARG A 207 -1.24 -26.59 3.48
CA ARG A 207 -2.15 -27.76 3.39
C ARG A 207 -3.58 -27.35 3.05
N PHE A 208 -4.10 -26.31 3.70
CA PHE A 208 -5.43 -25.77 3.44
C PHE A 208 -5.61 -25.33 1.97
N LEU A 209 -4.63 -24.60 1.44
CA LEU A 209 -4.67 -24.17 0.03
C LEU A 209 -4.54 -25.33 -0.94
N ALA A 210 -3.72 -26.34 -0.64
CA ALA A 210 -3.59 -27.54 -1.46
C ALA A 210 -4.93 -28.30 -1.55
N ALA A 211 -5.61 -28.51 -0.40
CA ALA A 211 -6.92 -29.15 -0.35
C ALA A 211 -8.00 -28.39 -1.14
N LYS A 212 -8.02 -27.05 -1.05
CA LYS A 212 -8.95 -26.20 -1.83
C LYS A 212 -8.68 -26.27 -3.34
N ARG A 213 -7.42 -26.37 -3.77
CA ARG A 213 -7.06 -26.52 -5.20
C ARG A 213 -7.54 -27.85 -5.76
N LEU A 214 -7.32 -28.94 -5.04
CA LEU A 214 -7.81 -30.27 -5.42
C LEU A 214 -9.32 -30.26 -5.60
N ARG A 215 -10.05 -29.73 -4.62
CA ARG A 215 -11.51 -29.69 -4.66
C ARG A 215 -12.09 -28.83 -5.79
N LYS A 216 -11.33 -27.84 -6.30
CA LYS A 216 -11.72 -27.03 -7.48
C LYS A 216 -11.40 -27.71 -8.81
N SER A 217 -10.51 -28.70 -8.84
CA SER A 217 -10.18 -29.45 -10.06
C SER A 217 -11.17 -30.58 -10.37
N PHE A 218 -12.00 -30.94 -9.40
CA PHE A 218 -13.00 -32.01 -9.49
C PHE A 218 -14.42 -31.49 -9.79
N PHE A 219 -14.58 -30.18 -9.96
CA PHE A 219 -15.82 -29.49 -10.35
C PHE A 219 -15.52 -28.59 -11.55
#